data_AF-A0A349B6U7-F1
#
_entry.id   AF-A0A349B6U7-F1
#
_cell.length_a   1.000
_cell.length_b   1.000
_cell.length_c   1.000
_cell.angle_alpha   90.00
_cell.angle_beta   90.00
_cell.angle_gamma   90.00
#
_symmetry.space_group_name_H-M   'P 1'
#
loop_
_entity.id
_entity.type
_entity.pdbx_description
1 polymer ?
#
loop_
_entity_poly.entity_id
_entity_poly.type
_entity_poly.pdbx_seq_one_letter_code
_entity_poly.pdbx_strand_id
1 'polypeptide(L)'
;DWAHLEGYSPYHQVDADRTHPPILLTTSTRDDRVHPGHARKMAALLGELGKDVTYWENTEGGHGGAADAAQQATMQALLYVFLRRHLV
;
A
#
# COMPACT_ATOMS: atom_id res chain seq x y z
N ASP A 1 -7.68 -3.46 -24.24
CA ASP A 1 -6.54 -2.87 -24.95
C ASP A 1 -5.45 -2.56 -23.94
N TRP A 2 -4.19 -2.95 -24.20
CA TRP A 2 -3.07 -2.76 -23.28
C TRP A 2 -2.73 -1.27 -23.10
N ALA A 3 -2.67 -0.52 -24.20
CA ALA A 3 -2.33 0.91 -24.18
C ALA A 3 -3.30 1.70 -23.29
N HIS A 4 -4.59 1.31 -23.30
CA HIS A 4 -5.59 1.89 -22.41
C HIS A 4 -5.30 1.61 -20.92
N LEU A 5 -4.96 0.37 -20.55
CA LEU A 5 -4.68 -0.02 -19.16
C LEU A 5 -3.39 0.62 -18.64
N GLU A 6 -2.35 0.66 -19.47
CA GLU A 6 -1.05 1.22 -19.13
C GLU A 6 -1.14 2.71 -18.79
N GLY A 7 -1.96 3.46 -19.53
CA GLY A 7 -2.09 4.91 -19.39
C GLY A 7 -2.60 5.40 -18.02
N TYR A 8 -3.25 4.54 -17.23
CA TYR A 8 -3.72 4.90 -15.88
C TYR A 8 -3.25 3.95 -14.78
N SER A 9 -2.55 2.87 -15.12
CA SER A 9 -2.10 1.89 -14.13
C SER A 9 -1.12 2.55 -13.14
N PRO A 10 -1.43 2.61 -11.84
CA PRO A 10 -0.55 3.31 -10.89
C PRO A 10 0.88 2.76 -10.90
N TYR A 11 1.04 1.44 -11.07
CA TYR A 11 2.34 0.79 -11.11
C TYR A 11 3.19 1.23 -12.31
N HIS A 12 2.58 1.48 -13.47
CA HIS A 12 3.29 1.88 -14.69
C HIS A 12 3.44 3.40 -14.81
N GLN A 13 2.66 4.17 -14.04
CA GLN A 13 2.63 5.64 -14.07
C GLN A 13 3.42 6.28 -12.90
N VAL A 14 4.25 5.51 -12.18
CA VAL A 14 5.10 6.09 -11.13
C VAL A 14 6.20 6.94 -11.78
N ASP A 15 6.14 8.24 -11.52
CA ASP A 15 7.13 9.22 -11.97
C ASP A 15 8.28 9.30 -10.96
N ALA A 16 9.50 8.99 -11.45
CA ALA A 16 10.73 8.98 -10.66
C ALA A 16 11.21 10.37 -10.26
N ASP A 17 10.91 11.41 -11.05
CA ASP A 17 11.36 12.78 -10.79
C ASP A 17 10.33 13.57 -9.96
N ARG A 18 9.08 13.10 -9.92
CA ARG A 18 8.01 13.72 -9.13
C ARG A 18 8.20 13.48 -7.64
N THR A 19 8.02 14.54 -6.85
CA THR A 19 7.83 14.42 -5.40
C THR A 19 6.47 13.79 -5.10
N HIS A 20 6.48 12.64 -4.44
CA HIS A 20 5.26 12.01 -3.92
C HIS A 20 5.11 12.40 -2.43
N PRO A 21 3.88 12.53 -1.91
CA PRO A 21 3.69 12.59 -0.47
C PRO A 21 4.18 11.27 0.16
N PRO A 22 4.40 11.22 1.48
CA PRO A 22 4.59 9.95 2.19
C PRO A 22 3.43 8.99 1.88
N ILE A 23 3.76 7.74 1.56
CA ILE A 23 2.77 6.71 1.19
C ILE A 23 2.78 5.58 2.22
N LEU A 24 1.61 5.22 2.73
CA LEU A 24 1.39 3.98 3.47
C LEU A 24 0.63 2.98 2.58
N LEU A 25 1.25 1.85 2.27
CA LEU A 25 0.62 0.71 1.60
C LEU A 25 0.29 -0.37 2.62
N THR A 26 -0.99 -0.75 2.69
CA THR A 26 -1.46 -1.87 3.51
C THR A 26 -2.06 -2.97 2.65
N THR A 27 -1.90 -4.22 3.07
CA THR A 27 -2.52 -5.40 2.42
C THR A 27 -2.65 -6.55 3.42
N SER A 28 -3.30 -7.64 3.01
CA SER A 28 -3.23 -8.94 3.69
C SER A 28 -2.65 -10.03 2.78
N THR A 29 -1.84 -10.91 3.36
CA THR A 29 -1.30 -12.11 2.70
C THR A 29 -2.39 -13.06 2.22
N ARG A 30 -3.52 -13.13 2.93
CA ARG A 30 -4.64 -14.05 2.64
C ARG A 30 -5.81 -13.36 1.92
N ASP A 31 -5.60 -12.17 1.37
CA ASP A 31 -6.59 -11.56 0.47
C ASP A 31 -6.67 -12.38 -0.84
N ASP A 32 -7.79 -13.08 -0.99
CA ASP A 32 -8.14 -13.89 -2.15
C ASP A 32 -8.99 -13.12 -3.19
N ARG A 33 -9.31 -11.86 -2.92
CA ARG A 33 -10.06 -10.96 -3.82
C ARG A 33 -9.14 -10.00 -4.56
N VAL A 34 -8.22 -9.36 -3.84
CA VAL A 34 -7.19 -8.46 -4.41
C VAL A 34 -5.83 -8.94 -3.96
N HIS A 35 -5.10 -9.59 -4.87
CA HIS A 35 -3.86 -10.25 -4.52
C HIS A 35 -2.80 -9.28 -3.94
N PRO A 36 -2.11 -9.62 -2.84
CA PRO A 36 -1.15 -8.73 -2.17
C PRO A 36 0.05 -8.33 -3.05
N GLY A 37 0.27 -9.06 -4.14
CA GLY A 37 1.28 -8.75 -5.15
C GLY A 37 1.18 -7.33 -5.72
N HIS A 38 -0.01 -6.71 -5.76
CA HIS A 38 -0.14 -5.31 -6.15
C HIS A 38 0.59 -4.37 -5.19
N ALA A 39 0.36 -4.52 -3.88
CA ALA A 39 0.98 -3.69 -2.87
C ALA A 39 2.49 -3.98 -2.73
N ARG A 40 2.89 -5.27 -2.75
CA ARG A 40 4.30 -5.69 -2.68
C ARG A 40 5.13 -5.10 -3.82
N LYS A 41 4.64 -5.22 -5.06
CA LYS A 41 5.36 -4.67 -6.24
C LYS A 41 5.45 -3.15 -6.19
N MET A 42 4.37 -2.47 -5.81
CA MET A 42 4.38 -1.01 -5.69
C MET A 42 5.33 -0.53 -4.60
N ALA A 43 5.33 -1.19 -3.43
CA ALA A 43 6.25 -0.87 -2.35
C ALA A 43 7.71 -1.02 -2.78
N ALA A 44 8.05 -2.10 -3.48
CA ALA A 44 9.39 -2.31 -4.03
C ALA A 44 9.79 -1.21 -5.03
N LEU A 45 8.92 -0.91 -6.01
CA LEU A 45 9.17 0.13 -7.01
C LEU A 45 9.38 1.51 -6.36
N LEU A 46 8.51 1.91 -5.43
CA LEU A 46 8.64 3.19 -4.74
C LEU A 46 9.92 3.26 -3.90
N GLY A 47 10.29 2.16 -3.24
CA GLY A 47 11.53 2.04 -2.47
C GLY A 47 12.78 2.15 -3.35
N GLU A 48 12.81 1.47 -4.51
CA GLU A 48 13.90 1.56 -5.49
C GLU A 48 14.06 2.98 -6.04
N LEU A 49 12.96 3.72 -6.19
CA LEU A 49 12.95 5.12 -6.60
C LEU A 49 13.21 6.11 -5.44
N GLY A 50 13.53 5.62 -4.24
CA GLY A 50 13.83 6.45 -3.07
C GLY A 50 12.64 7.28 -2.56
N LYS A 51 11.41 6.88 -2.87
CA LYS A 51 10.20 7.56 -2.37
C LYS A 51 9.95 7.20 -0.91
N ASP A 52 9.31 8.11 -0.17
CA ASP A 52 8.89 7.84 1.21
C ASP A 52 7.69 6.88 1.20
N VAL A 53 7.99 5.58 1.30
CA VAL A 53 7.00 4.51 1.32
C VAL A 53 7.15 3.65 2.57
N THR A 54 6.04 3.48 3.26
CA THR A 54 5.88 2.51 4.34
C THR A 54 4.98 1.38 3.84
N TYR A 55 5.40 0.14 4.02
CA TYR A 55 4.63 -1.05 3.68
C TYR A 55 4.31 -1.84 4.94
N TRP A 56 3.04 -2.20 5.11
CA TRP A 56 2.60 -3.09 6.19
C TRP A 56 1.65 -4.15 5.63
N GLU A 57 1.95 -5.40 5.94
CA GLU A 57 1.16 -6.54 5.48
C GLU A 57 0.70 -7.37 6.68
N ASN A 58 -0.61 -7.54 6.80
CA ASN A 58 -1.14 -8.51 7.74
C ASN A 58 -0.96 -9.92 7.16
N THR A 59 -0.45 -10.85 7.96
CA THR A 59 -0.30 -12.26 7.52
C THR A 59 -1.62 -13.02 7.54
N GLU A 60 -2.59 -12.52 8.31
CA GLU A 60 -3.95 -13.03 8.43
C GLU A 60 -4.98 -12.01 7.90
N GLY A 61 -6.27 -12.36 8.00
CA GLY A 61 -7.37 -11.56 7.44
C GLY A 61 -7.55 -11.79 5.94
N GLY A 62 -8.73 -11.48 5.40
CA GLY A 62 -8.98 -11.55 3.96
C GLY A 62 -8.90 -10.16 3.34
N HIS A 63 -9.80 -9.89 2.39
CA HIS A 63 -9.91 -8.57 1.77
C HIS A 63 -10.19 -7.40 2.74
N GLY A 64 -10.78 -7.68 3.90
CA GLY A 64 -10.96 -6.69 4.96
C GLY A 64 -9.67 -6.33 5.71
N GLY A 65 -8.55 -7.02 5.44
CA GLY A 65 -7.25 -6.77 6.05
C GLY A 65 -7.03 -7.42 7.42
N ALA A 66 -8.03 -7.43 8.30
CA ALA A 66 -7.93 -8.01 9.66
C ALA A 66 -8.74 -9.32 9.81
N ALA A 67 -8.26 -10.25 10.65
CA ALA A 67 -8.98 -11.48 11.02
C ALA A 67 -9.80 -11.32 12.31
N ASP A 68 -9.41 -10.41 13.19
CA ASP A 68 -10.04 -10.18 14.49
C ASP A 68 -10.01 -8.70 14.90
N ALA A 69 -10.66 -8.38 16.02
CA ALA A 69 -10.77 -7.02 16.53
C ALA A 69 -9.42 -6.42 16.99
N ALA A 70 -8.47 -7.25 17.43
CA ALA A 70 -7.16 -6.78 17.85
C ALA A 70 -6.33 -6.35 16.63
N GLN A 71 -6.32 -7.17 15.57
CA GLN A 71 -5.69 -6.84 14.30
C GLN A 71 -6.33 -5.60 13.66
N GLN A 72 -7.66 -5.49 13.70
CA GLN A 72 -8.38 -4.30 13.25
C GLN A 72 -7.91 -3.06 14.03
N ALA A 73 -7.78 -3.14 15.36
CA ALA A 73 -7.30 -2.04 16.18
C ALA A 73 -5.84 -1.66 15.84
N THR A 74 -4.97 -2.63 15.62
CA THR A 74 -3.58 -2.39 15.18
C THR A 74 -3.53 -1.68 13.83
N MET A 75 -4.30 -2.14 12.84
CA MET A 75 -4.38 -1.51 11.52
C MET A 75 -4.82 -0.05 11.60
N GLN A 76 -5.87 0.22 12.40
CA GLN A 76 -6.36 1.58 12.59
C GLN A 76 -5.32 2.46 13.29
N ALA A 77 -4.66 1.94 14.33
CA ALA A 77 -3.59 2.66 15.02
C ALA A 77 -2.43 3.00 14.07
N LEU A 78 -2.01 2.07 13.21
CA LEU A 78 -0.99 2.32 12.18
C LEU A 78 -1.41 3.45 11.24
N LEU A 79 -2.64 3.40 10.72
CA LEU A 79 -3.17 4.43 9.82
C LEU A 79 -3.17 5.82 10.48
N TYR A 80 -3.71 5.93 11.70
CA TYR A 80 -3.79 7.20 12.40
C TYR A 80 -2.43 7.74 12.83
N VAL A 81 -1.50 6.89 13.25
CA VAL A 81 -0.13 7.31 13.59
C VAL A 81 0.61 7.82 12.36
N PHE A 82 0.47 7.14 11.21
CA PHE A 82 1.03 7.59 9.94
C PHE A 82 0.50 8.98 9.58
N LEU A 83 -0.81 9.16 9.55
CA LEU A 83 -1.44 10.45 9.25
C LEU A 83 -0.97 11.55 10.23
N ARG A 84 -0.95 11.26 11.54
CA ARG A 84 -0.49 12.21 12.56
C ARG A 84 0.96 12.64 12.36
N ARG A 85 1.84 11.79 11.82
CA ARG A 85 3.26 12.12 11.60
C ARG A 85 3.51 12.96 10.35
N HIS A 86 2.59 12.93 9.38
CA HIS A 86 2.82 13.50 8.06
C HIS A 86 1.86 14.65 7.69
N LEU A 87 0.76 14.84 8.43
CA LEU A 87 -0.22 15.90 8.15
C LEU A 87 -0.34 16.98 9.24
N VAL A 88 0.17 16.71 10.44
CA VAL A 88 0.08 17.60 11.62
C VAL A 88 1.48 17.85 12.14
#